data_AF-A0A963USX8-F1
#
_entry.id   AF-A0A963USX8-F1
#
_cell.length_a   1.000
_cell.length_b   1.000
_cell.length_c   1.000
_cell.angle_alpha   90.00
_cell.angle_beta   90.00
_cell.angle_gamma   90.00
#
_symmetry.space_group_name_H-M   'P 1'
#
loop_
_entity.id
_entity.type
_entity.pdbx_description
1 polymer ?
#
loop_
_entity_poly.entity_id
_entity_poly.type
_entity_poly.pdbx_seq_one_letter_code
_entity_poly.pdbx_strand_id
1 'polypeptide(L)' 'MRRRCRKYFKPLSLTWLASAMPVLAGLFIAFEPVHHLSDWAKAISLTFGGTSPYLLINAGLVGIGLRGAIRT' A
#
# COMPACT_ATOMS: atom_id res chain seq x y z
N MET A 1 1.55 -25.38 0.72
CA MET A 1 1.47 -23.96 1.18
C MET A 1 1.76 -22.91 0.09
N ARG A 2 2.65 -23.14 -0.87
CA ARG A 2 3.12 -22.13 -1.86
C ARG A 2 2.08 -21.54 -2.84
N ARG A 3 0.96 -22.22 -3.13
CA ARG A 3 -0.02 -21.74 -4.15
C ARG A 3 -0.80 -20.49 -3.71
N ARG A 4 -1.00 -20.27 -2.40
CA ARG A 4 -1.79 -19.13 -1.88
C ARG A 4 -1.02 -17.80 -1.95
N CYS A 5 0.27 -17.78 -1.63
CA CYS A 5 1.08 -16.55 -1.68
C CYS A 5 1.16 -15.97 -3.11
N ARG A 6 1.31 -16.82 -4.13
CA ARG A 6 1.34 -16.40 -5.55
C ARG A 6 0.04 -15.75 -6.04
N LYS A 7 -1.07 -15.99 -5.34
CA LYS A 7 -2.37 -15.40 -5.64
C LYS A 7 -2.43 -13.92 -5.25
N TYR A 8 -1.90 -13.60 -4.06
CA TYR A 8 -1.93 -12.26 -3.48
C TYR A 8 -0.67 -11.44 -3.73
N PHE A 9 0.44 -12.07 -4.13
CA PHE A 9 1.70 -11.40 -4.43
C PHE A 9 2.00 -11.51 -5.92
N LYS A 10 1.80 -10.41 -6.67
CA LYS A 10 2.09 -10.32 -8.11
C LYS A 10 2.85 -9.01 -8.43
N PRO A 11 4.16 -8.93 -8.15
CA PRO A 11 4.92 -7.69 -8.23
C PRO A 11 5.02 -7.09 -9.64
N LEU A 12 4.86 -7.91 -10.68
CA LEU A 12 4.89 -7.45 -12.08
C LEU A 12 3.53 -6.95 -12.59
N SER A 13 2.48 -6.97 -11.76
CA SER A 13 1.13 -6.57 -12.19
C SER A 13 0.85 -5.13 -11.81
N LEU A 14 0.50 -4.30 -12.80
CA LEU A 14 0.19 -2.89 -12.57
C LEU A 14 -0.95 -2.67 -11.56
N THR A 15 -2.03 -3.46 -11.65
CA THR A 15 -3.14 -3.38 -10.70
C THR A 15 -2.75 -3.81 -9.28
N TRP A 16 -1.80 -4.73 -9.16
CA TRP A 16 -1.23 -5.10 -7.86
C TRP A 16 -0.36 -3.99 -7.30
N LEU A 17 0.52 -3.40 -8.13
CA LEU A 17 1.36 -2.27 -7.75
C LEU A 17 0.54 -1.05 -7.34
N ALA A 18 -0.52 -0.73 -8.08
CA ALA A 18 -1.46 0.34 -7.75
C ALA A 18 -2.11 0.14 -6.38
N SER A 19 -2.34 -1.11 -5.97
CA SER A 19 -2.85 -1.43 -4.63
C SER A 19 -1.74 -1.43 -3.57
N ALA A 20 -0.51 -1.82 -3.93
CA ALA A 20 0.62 -1.87 -3.01
C ALA A 20 1.18 -0.47 -2.67
N MET A 21 1.14 0.47 -3.60
CA MET A 21 1.63 1.85 -3.41
C MET A 21 1.02 2.56 -2.21
N PRO A 22 -0.33 2.64 -2.03
CA PRO A 22 -0.90 3.26 -0.85
C PRO A 22 -0.56 2.51 0.45
N VAL A 23 -0.37 1.18 0.42
CA VAL A 23 0.13 0.44 1.60
C VAL A 23 1.53 0.91 1.98
N LEU A 24 2.44 0.97 1.02
CA LEU A 24 3.83 1.37 1.26
C LEU A 24 3.93 2.84 1.69
N ALA A 25 3.14 3.72 1.08
CA ALA A 25 3.06 5.12 1.45
C ALA A 25 2.52 5.31 2.87
N GLY A 26 1.41 4.64 3.20
CA GLY A 26 0.83 4.68 4.54
C GLY A 26 1.78 4.10 5.60
N LEU A 27 2.48 3.01 5.30
CA LEU A 27 3.52 2.48 6.18
C LEU A 27 4.66 3.48 6.35
N PHE A 28 5.18 4.06 5.28
CA PHE A 28 6.26 5.05 5.39
C PHE A 28 5.85 6.22 6.30
N ILE A 29 4.66 6.80 6.10
CA ILE A 29 4.18 7.90 6.95
C ILE A 29 3.97 7.43 8.40
N ALA A 30 3.41 6.23 8.62
CA ALA A 30 3.19 5.71 9.97
C ALA A 30 4.50 5.45 10.74
N PHE A 31 5.58 5.14 10.02
CA PHE A 31 6.91 4.94 10.59
C PHE A 31 7.74 6.23 10.68
N GLU A 32 7.15 7.41 10.46
CA GLU A 32 7.82 8.70 10.65
C GLU A 32 8.56 8.80 12.00
N PRO A 33 8.00 8.38 13.15
CA PRO A 33 8.71 8.44 14.43
C PRO A 33 9.98 7.59 14.51
N VAL A 34 10.18 6.65 13.58
CA VAL A 34 11.34 5.75 13.53
C VAL A 34 12.45 6.30 12.65
N HIS A 35 12.10 6.87 11.49
CA HIS A 35 13.10 7.36 10.52
C HIS A 35 13.30 8.88 10.53
N HIS A 36 12.43 9.65 11.20
CA HIS A 36 12.53 11.11 11.37
C HIS A 36 12.62 11.93 10.06
N LEU A 37 12.04 11.42 8.96
CA LEU A 37 12.05 12.10 7.65
C LEU A 37 10.72 12.85 7.44
N SER A 38 10.46 13.85 8.28
CA SER A 38 9.17 14.56 8.30
C SER A 38 8.82 15.24 6.98
N ASP A 39 9.79 15.85 6.30
CA ASP A 39 9.55 16.49 5.00
C ASP A 39 9.15 15.49 3.91
N TRP A 40 9.76 14.30 3.93
CA TRP A 40 9.41 13.22 3.02
C TRP A 40 8.05 12.62 3.33
N ALA A 41 7.75 12.39 4.61
CA ALA A 41 6.43 11.92 5.05
C ALA A 41 5.33 12.90 4.64
N LYS A 42 5.58 14.21 4.80
CA LYS A 42 4.69 15.29 4.36
C LYS A 42 4.52 15.32 2.85
N ALA A 43 5.59 15.22 2.07
CA ALA A 43 5.53 15.20 0.60
C ALA A 43 4.71 14.01 0.08
N ILE A 44 4.91 12.83 0.67
CA ILE A 44 4.13 11.63 0.33
C ILE A 44 2.67 11.83 0.72
N SER A 45 2.39 12.32 1.93
CA SER A 45 1.02 12.60 2.38
C SER A 45 0.29 13.54 1.41
N LEU A 46 0.94 14.62 0.98
CA LEU A 46 0.38 15.56 0.00
C LEU A 46 0.11 14.92 -1.37
N THR A 47 0.96 13.99 -1.81
CA THR A 47 0.75 13.22 -3.05
C THR A 47 -0.53 12.38 -3.00
N PHE A 48 -0.89 11.91 -1.79
CA PHE A 48 -2.14 11.19 -1.54
C PHE A 48 -3.26 12.10 -0.98
N GLY A 49 -3.20 13.40 -1.24
CA GLY A 49 -4.25 14.36 -0.89
C GLY A 49 -4.42 14.60 0.61
N GLY A 50 -3.38 14.37 1.42
CA GLY A 50 -3.44 14.52 2.87
C GLY A 50 -4.21 13.39 3.58
N THR A 51 -4.43 12.26 2.89
CA THR A 51 -5.14 11.11 3.45
C THR A 51 -4.37 10.53 4.64
N SER A 52 -5.09 10.10 5.68
CA SER A 52 -4.48 9.50 6.87
C SER A 52 -3.75 8.17 6.54
N PRO A 53 -2.63 7.86 7.23
CA PRO A 53 -1.86 6.63 6.97
C PRO A 53 -2.68 5.34 7.07
N TYR A 54 -3.59 5.26 8.05
CA TYR A 54 -4.49 4.12 8.25
C TYR A 54 -5.43 3.89 7.04
N LEU A 55 -5.98 4.96 6.47
CA LEU A 55 -6.84 4.85 5.30
C LEU A 55 -6.06 4.35 4.08
N LEU A 56 -4.82 4.82 3.88
CA LEU A 56 -3.96 4.37 2.80
C LEU A 56 -3.62 2.88 2.91
N ILE A 57 -3.25 2.42 4.12
CA ILE A 57 -2.96 1.00 4.38
C ILE A 57 -4.19 0.15 4.06
N ASN A 58 -5.36 0.51 4.58
CA ASN A 58 -6.56 -0.29 4.39
C ASN A 58 -7.06 -0.29 2.94
N ALA A 59 -7.04 0.87 2.27
CA ALA A 59 -7.44 0.97 0.86
C ALA A 59 -6.57 0.06 -0.02
N GLY A 60 -5.25 0.07 0.22
CA GLY A 60 -4.33 -0.80 -0.51
C GLY A 60 -4.50 -2.29 -0.21
N LEU A 61 -4.70 -2.66 1.06
CA LEU A 61 -5.00 -4.05 1.45
C LEU A 61 -6.32 -4.54 0.85
N VAL A 62 -7.35 -3.69 0.81
CA VAL A 62 -8.62 -3.99 0.12
C VAL A 62 -8.38 -4.23 -1.38
N GLY A 63 -7.57 -3.41 -2.04
CA GLY A 63 -7.20 -3.60 -3.45
C GLY A 63 -6.50 -4.94 -3.71
N ILE A 64 -5.51 -5.28 -2.89
CA ILE A 64 -4.80 -6.58 -2.97
C ILE A 64 -5.77 -7.75 -2.72
N GLY A 65 -6.62 -7.62 -1.71
CA GLY A 65 -7.61 -8.63 -1.32
C GLY A 65 -8.66 -8.88 -2.41
N LEU A 66 -9.27 -7.82 -2.92
CA LEU A 66 -10.28 -7.88 -3.98
C LEU A 66 -9.71 -8.48 -5.26
N ARG A 67 -8.52 -8.00 -5.69
CA ARG A 67 -7.82 -8.57 -6.84
C ARG A 67 -7.51 -10.05 -6.66
N GLY A 68 -7.12 -10.46 -5.46
CA GLY A 68 -6.93 -11.86 -5.14
C GLY A 68 -8.24 -12.65 -5.16
N ALA A 69 -9.34 -12.08 -4.67
CA ALA A 69 -10.64 -12.74 -4.59
C ALA A 69 -11.25 -13.01 -5.99
N ILE A 70 -11.07 -12.09 -6.93
CA ILE A 70 -11.55 -12.24 -8.31
C ILE A 70 -10.79 -13.40 -8.99
N ARG A 71 -11.54 -14.41 -9.44
CA ARG A 71 -11.01 -15.47 -10.31
C ARG A 71 -10.78 -14.84 -11.69
N THR A 72 -9.54 -14.43 -11.96
CA THR A 72 -9.03 -14.28 -13.32
C THR A 72 -8.42 -15.60 -13.76
#